data_AF-A0A5C4M3N8-F1
#
_entry.id   AF-A0A5C4M3N8-F1
#
_cell.length_a   1.000
_cell.length_b   1.000
_cell.length_c   1.000
_cell.angle_alpha   90.00
_cell.angle_beta   90.00
_cell.angle_gamma   90.00
#
_symmetry.space_group_name_H-M   'P 1'
#
loop_
_entity.id
_entity.type
_entity.pdbx_description
1 polymer ?
#
loop_
_entity_poly.entity_id
_entity_poly.type
_entity_poly.pdbx_seq_one_letter_code
_entity_poly.pdbx_strand_id
1 'polypeptide(L)'
;MNAPHLVDAEVGDVLRRMVPHGRLRAETAETALMSLNSLVDARYAHVGALSRDAWDLRDRVRFYDALYVALAARLELPLLTRRRDARQGAGPAV
;
A
#
# COMPACT_ATOMS: atom_id res chain seq x y z
N MET A 1 -4.08 -8.62 6.10
CA MET A 1 -3.20 -7.43 5.93
C MET A 1 -4.00 -6.13 6.11
N ASN A 2 -3.45 -5.10 6.77
CA ASN A 2 -4.01 -3.75 6.80
C ASN A 2 -3.39 -2.86 5.71
N ALA A 3 -4.19 -2.09 4.96
CA ALA A 3 -3.68 -1.25 3.87
C ALA A 3 -4.52 0.01 3.63
N PRO A 4 -3.96 1.11 3.08
CA PRO A 4 -4.75 2.20 2.52
C PRO A 4 -5.55 1.72 1.30
N HIS A 5 -6.67 2.38 0.96
CA HIS A 5 -7.42 2.13 -0.29
C HIS A 5 -6.55 2.20 -1.56
N LEU A 6 -5.38 2.82 -1.47
CA LEU A 6 -4.37 2.92 -2.53
C LEU A 6 -3.96 1.54 -3.06
N VAL A 7 -3.97 0.51 -2.22
CA VAL A 7 -3.57 -0.86 -2.59
C VAL A 7 -4.37 -1.38 -3.79
N ASP A 8 -5.66 -1.03 -3.87
CA ASP A 8 -6.53 -1.49 -4.94
C ASP A 8 -6.13 -0.86 -6.28
N ALA A 9 -5.75 0.42 -6.27
CA ALA A 9 -5.25 1.13 -7.45
C ALA A 9 -3.87 0.63 -7.89
N GLU A 10 -2.97 0.36 -6.94
CA GLU A 10 -1.62 -0.15 -7.22
C GLU A 10 -1.68 -1.56 -7.83
N VAL A 11 -2.47 -2.45 -7.25
CA VAL A 11 -2.68 -3.81 -7.79
C VAL A 11 -3.32 -3.74 -9.17
N GLY A 12 -4.36 -2.91 -9.33
CA GLY A 12 -5.02 -2.71 -10.62
C GLY A 12 -4.06 -2.25 -11.72
N ASP A 13 -3.20 -1.25 -11.45
CA ASP A 13 -2.24 -0.78 -12.45
C ASP A 13 -1.16 -1.83 -12.77
N VAL A 14 -0.70 -2.62 -11.79
CA VAL A 14 0.23 -3.73 -12.04
C VAL A 14 -0.40 -4.78 -12.96
N LEU A 15 -1.63 -5.22 -12.67
CA LEU A 15 -2.34 -6.21 -13.47
C LEU A 15 -2.59 -5.70 -14.90
N ARG A 16 -3.07 -4.45 -15.03
CA ARG A 16 -3.27 -3.77 -16.32
C ARG A 16 -2.00 -3.72 -17.16
N ARG A 17 -0.82 -3.55 -16.53
CA ARG A 17 0.47 -3.57 -17.23
C ARG A 17 0.89 -4.99 -17.64
N MET A 18 0.62 -6.00 -16.82
CA MET A 18 1.10 -7.36 -17.06
C MET A 18 0.34 -8.11 -18.18
N VAL A 19 -0.96 -7.89 -18.29
CA VAL A 19 -1.83 -8.63 -19.25
C VAL A 19 -1.45 -8.36 -20.71
N PRO A 20 -1.34 -7.10 -21.19
CA PRO A 20 -1.01 -6.84 -22.59
C PRO A 20 0.40 -7.29 -22.99
N HIS A 21 1.31 -7.42 -22.02
CA HIS A 21 2.69 -7.88 -22.25
C HIS A 21 2.82 -9.41 -22.16
N GLY A 22 1.70 -10.15 -22.06
CA GLY A 22 1.69 -11.61 -21.97
C GLY A 22 2.35 -12.18 -20.70
N ARG A 23 2.62 -11.34 -19.69
CA ARG A 23 3.24 -11.78 -18.43
C ARG A 23 2.24 -12.43 -17.47
N LEU A 24 0.96 -12.21 -17.70
CA LEU A 24 -0.15 -12.77 -16.94
C LEU A 24 -1.35 -12.95 -17.88
N ARG A 25 -2.05 -14.09 -17.78
CA ARG A 25 -3.30 -14.28 -18.52
C ARG A 25 -4.41 -13.40 -17.94
N ALA A 26 -5.36 -12.98 -18.77
CA ALA A 26 -6.44 -12.09 -18.36
C ALA A 26 -7.29 -12.69 -17.23
N GLU A 27 -7.63 -13.97 -17.35
CA GLU A 27 -8.42 -14.71 -16.37
C GLU A 27 -7.69 -14.82 -15.02
N THR A 28 -6.36 -14.97 -15.07
CA THR A 28 -5.52 -14.98 -13.87
C THR A 28 -5.46 -13.60 -13.22
N ALA A 29 -5.43 -12.53 -14.03
CA ALA A 29 -5.43 -11.16 -13.52
C ALA A 29 -6.76 -10.82 -12.82
N GLU A 30 -7.90 -11.21 -13.40
CA GLU A 30 -9.22 -11.05 -12.78
C GLU A 30 -9.32 -11.81 -11.46
N THR A 31 -8.88 -13.07 -11.45
CA THR A 31 -8.84 -13.90 -10.23
C THR A 31 -7.96 -13.26 -9.16
N ALA A 32 -6.80 -12.72 -9.53
CA ALA A 32 -5.89 -12.04 -8.62
C ALA A 32 -6.53 -10.76 -8.04
N LEU A 33 -7.24 -9.99 -8.86
CA LEU A 33 -7.96 -8.79 -8.42
C LEU A 33 -9.06 -9.14 -7.42
N MET A 34 -9.86 -10.17 -7.69
CA MET A 34 -10.92 -10.64 -6.77
C MET A 34 -10.34 -11.15 -5.45
N SER A 35 -9.20 -11.83 -5.51
CA SER A 35 -8.51 -12.39 -4.32
C SER A 35 -8.03 -11.29 -3.36
N LEU A 36 -7.85 -10.06 -3.84
CA LEU A 36 -7.44 -8.92 -2.99
C LEU A 36 -8.48 -8.60 -1.90
N ASN A 37 -9.75 -8.96 -2.11
CA ASN A 37 -10.79 -8.81 -1.08
C ASN A 37 -10.56 -9.73 0.12
N SER A 38 -9.99 -10.91 -0.09
CA SER A 38 -9.73 -11.89 0.98
C SER A 38 -8.35 -11.70 1.63
N LEU A 39 -7.41 -11.04 0.97
CA LEU A 39 -6.04 -10.83 1.47
C LEU A 39 -5.91 -9.58 2.35
N VAL A 40 -6.73 -8.56 2.11
CA VAL A 40 -6.71 -7.28 2.84
C VAL A 40 -7.84 -7.29 3.88
N ASP A 41 -7.47 -7.38 5.15
CA ASP A 41 -8.39 -7.48 6.29
C ASP A 41 -9.15 -6.17 6.50
N ALA A 42 -8.44 -5.05 6.38
CA ALA A 42 -9.02 -3.72 6.51
C ALA A 42 -8.38 -2.73 5.55
N ARG A 43 -9.24 -1.93 4.93
CA ARG A 43 -8.86 -0.84 4.05
C ARG A 43 -9.13 0.51 4.70
N TYR A 44 -8.18 1.43 4.59
CA TYR A 44 -8.24 2.73 5.22
C TYR A 44 -8.33 3.86 4.19
N ALA A 45 -9.32 4.74 4.34
CA ALA A 45 -9.52 5.88 3.45
C ALA A 45 -8.42 6.95 3.60
N HIS A 46 -8.04 7.58 2.48
CA HIS A 46 -6.98 8.59 2.43
C HIS A 46 -7.46 9.97 2.86
N VAL A 47 -8.08 10.04 4.04
CA VAL A 47 -8.71 11.26 4.55
C VAL A 47 -8.40 11.45 6.03
N GLY A 48 -8.69 12.64 6.53
CA GLY A 48 -8.60 12.94 7.95
C GLY A 48 -7.17 12.87 8.49
N ALA A 49 -6.97 12.14 9.58
CA ALA A 49 -5.66 12.01 10.22
C ALA A 49 -4.65 11.30 9.31
N LEU A 50 -5.06 10.27 8.57
CA LEU A 50 -4.13 9.50 7.74
C LEU A 50 -3.50 10.36 6.63
N SER A 51 -4.28 11.20 5.96
CA SER A 51 -3.74 12.08 4.91
C SER A 51 -2.89 13.23 5.48
N ARG A 52 -3.19 13.70 6.69
CA ARG A 52 -2.37 14.69 7.40
C ARG A 52 -1.02 14.11 7.81
N ASP A 53 -1.03 12.96 8.48
CA ASP A 53 0.19 12.25 8.90
C ASP A 53 1.09 11.92 7.69
N ALA A 54 0.49 11.51 6.56
CA ALA A 54 1.22 11.29 5.31
C ALA A 54 1.78 12.59 4.70
N TRP A 55 1.06 13.70 4.81
CA TRP A 55 1.51 15.01 4.32
C TRP A 55 2.70 15.56 5.10
N ASP A 56 2.80 15.25 6.39
CA ASP A 56 3.93 15.67 7.22
C ASP A 56 5.25 14.98 6.82
N LEU A 57 5.17 13.88 6.07
CA LEU A 57 6.32 13.14 5.54
C LEU A 57 6.75 13.60 4.13
N ARG A 58 6.09 14.61 3.55
CA ARG A 58 6.26 15.02 2.14
C ARG A 58 7.70 15.35 1.71
N ASP A 59 8.52 15.86 2.62
CA ASP A 59 9.90 16.24 2.34
C ASP A 59 10.87 15.03 2.33
N ARG A 60 10.38 13.84 2.71
CA ARG A 60 11.20 12.62 2.87
C ARG A 60 10.74 11.48 1.98
N VAL A 61 9.43 11.36 1.76
CA VAL A 61 8.82 10.22 1.07
C VAL A 61 7.67 10.70 0.18
N ARG A 62 7.48 10.06 -0.97
CA ARG A 62 6.32 10.34 -1.85
C ARG A 62 5.03 10.10 -1.08
N PHE A 63 4.03 10.94 -1.31
CA PHE A 63 2.76 10.92 -0.58
C PHE A 63 2.08 9.53 -0.56
N TYR A 64 2.09 8.82 -1.69
CA TYR A 64 1.53 7.47 -1.80
C TYR A 64 2.19 6.46 -0.87
N ASP A 65 3.52 6.47 -0.79
CA ASP A 65 4.25 5.61 0.15
C ASP A 65 4.09 6.09 1.60
N ALA A 66 3.94 7.41 1.81
CA ALA A 66 3.70 8.00 3.11
C ALA A 66 2.35 7.57 3.71
N LEU A 67 1.33 7.26 2.89
CA LEU A 67 0.07 6.68 3.37
C LEU A 67 0.29 5.32 4.05
N TYR A 68 1.17 4.48 3.51
CA TYR A 68 1.52 3.20 4.13
C TYR A 68 2.33 3.38 5.42
N VAL A 69 3.30 4.31 5.43
CA VAL A 69 4.10 4.63 6.62
C VAL A 69 3.23 5.17 7.75
N ALA A 70 2.38 6.15 7.44
CA ALA A 70 1.45 6.74 8.41
C ALA A 70 0.48 5.68 8.94
N LEU A 71 -0.06 4.81 8.10
CA LEU A 71 -0.95 3.74 8.54
C LEU A 71 -0.23 2.77 9.50
N ALA A 72 0.98 2.32 9.14
CA ALA A 72 1.77 1.42 9.96
C ALA A 72 2.07 2.04 11.34
N ALA A 73 2.46 3.32 11.37
CA ALA A 73 2.72 4.05 12.62
C ALA A 73 1.47 4.14 13.49
N ARG A 74 0.29 4.43 12.91
CA ARG A 74 -0.97 4.56 13.65
C ARG A 74 -1.50 3.25 14.22
N LEU A 75 -1.19 2.13 13.57
CA LEU A 75 -1.61 0.80 14.01
C LEU A 75 -0.56 0.13 14.89
N GLU A 76 0.60 0.77 15.10
CA GLU A 76 1.77 0.17 15.77
C GLU A 76 2.17 -1.19 15.15
N LEU A 77 2.02 -1.31 13.83
CA LEU A 77 2.31 -2.53 13.08
C LEU A 77 3.59 -2.37 12.24
N PRO A 78 4.38 -3.45 12.06
CA PRO A 78 5.47 -3.45 11.10
C PRO A 78 4.98 -3.14 9.68
N LEU A 79 5.71 -2.28 8.96
CA LEU A 79 5.42 -1.97 7.57
C LEU A 79 5.98 -3.06 6.64
N LEU A 80 5.09 -3.81 5.99
CA LEU A 80 5.45 -4.71 4.89
C LEU A 80 5.38 -3.96 3.56
N THR A 81 6.53 -3.61 2.98
CA THR A 81 6.64 -3.02 1.64
C THR A 81 7.68 -3.76 0.79
N ARG A 82 7.43 -3.90 -0.51
CA ARG A 82 8.41 -4.46 -1.47
C ARG A 82 9.46 -3.45 -1.93
N ARG A 83 9.38 -2.20 -1.47
CA ARG A 83 10.33 -1.15 -1.86
C ARG A 83 11.67 -1.40 -1.16
N ARG A 84 12.74 -1.59 -1.96
CA ARG A 84 14.10 -1.87 -1.44
C ARG A 84 14.70 -0.72 -0.61
N ASP A 85 14.11 0.48 -0.64
CA ASP A 85 14.68 1.68 -0.02
C ASP A 85 13.69 2.44 0.89
N ALA A 86 12.83 1.74 1.63
CA ALA A 86 12.22 2.33 2.81
C ALA A 86 13.20 2.16 3.97
N ARG A 87 14.12 3.12 4.15
CA ARG A 87 14.95 3.18 5.38
C ARG A 87 14.00 3.05 6.57
N GLN A 88 14.21 1.99 7.34
CA GLN A 88 13.50 1.68 8.57
C GLN A 88 13.47 2.94 9.46
N GLY A 89 12.30 3.58 9.52
CA GLY A 89 11.97 4.52 10.58
C GLY A 89 11.67 3.68 11.80
N ALA A 90 12.61 3.67 12.74
CA ALA A 90 12.54 2.99 14.02
C ALA A 90 11.18 3.25 14.71
N GLY A 91 10.55 2.18 15.20
CA GLY A 91 9.59 2.31 16.30
C GLY A 91 10.31 2.83 17.54
N PRO A 92 9.60 3.49 18.48
CA PRO A 92 10.23 3.97 19.70
C PRO A 92 10.73 2.78 20.53
N ALA A 93 12.00 2.83 20.93
CA ALA A 93 12.49 2.06 22.05
C ALA A 93 12.21 2.86 23.32
N VAL A 94 11.26 2.35 24.12
CA VAL A 94 10.84 2.80 25.47
C VAL A 94 10.07 4.12 25.52
#